data_AF-A0A935WL33-F1
#
_entry.id   AF-A0A935WL33-F1
#
_cell.length_a   1.000
_cell.length_b   1.000
_cell.length_c   1.000
_cell.angle_alpha   90.00
_cell.angle_beta   90.00
_cell.angle_gamma   90.00
#
_symmetry.space_group_name_H-M   'P 1'
#
loop_
_entity.id
_entity.type
_entity.pdbx_description
1 polymer ?
#
loop_
_entity_poly.entity_id
_entity_poly.type
_entity_poly.pdbx_seq_one_letter_code
_entity_poly.pdbx_strand_id
1 'polypeptide(L)'
;MAVDRLAVQLALRTRLRTLAVCTTGSTTLEATATGYQRGTGSFLADGFAAGMEVTPAGFATTARGTITAVSATVLTIAGGRTVEAAASGRSLTVGLPALMGWENVRLVPVAGQPYGEEEFVLGAGRARTFPAADASMEETGFYVVRLYGPEGVDVTALRRSADAVQALFKAGTALVIATGVGLRVRSDVAPVPSPVRFLADPAGRAASPGWAVVTVSIPWRLEYSNT
;
A
#
# COMPACT_ATOMS: atom_id res chain seq x y z
N MET A 1 14.45 -5.95 -29.48
CA MET A 1 14.96 -6.01 -28.07
C MET A 1 13.88 -6.59 -27.17
N ALA A 2 14.16 -7.62 -26.37
CA ALA A 2 13.17 -8.19 -25.45
C ALA A 2 12.84 -7.20 -24.31
N VAL A 3 11.57 -6.99 -24.03
CA VAL A 3 11.12 -6.17 -22.89
C VAL A 3 11.58 -6.79 -21.58
N ASP A 4 12.18 -5.97 -20.72
CA ASP A 4 12.47 -6.35 -19.35
C ASP A 4 11.21 -6.28 -18.48
N ARG A 5 10.59 -7.45 -18.25
CA ARG A 5 9.41 -7.61 -17.38
C ARG A 5 9.72 -7.31 -15.92
N LEU A 6 10.97 -7.50 -15.49
CA LEU A 6 11.38 -7.14 -14.14
C LEU A 6 11.34 -5.61 -13.96
N ALA A 7 11.70 -4.85 -14.99
CA ALA A 7 11.62 -3.40 -14.96
C ALA A 7 10.16 -2.90 -14.88
N VAL A 8 9.21 -3.59 -15.53
CA VAL A 8 7.76 -3.33 -15.39
C VAL A 8 7.31 -3.52 -13.94
N GLN A 9 7.61 -4.68 -13.36
CA GLN A 9 7.28 -5.00 -11.98
C GLN A 9 7.92 -3.99 -11.01
N LEU A 10 9.19 -3.66 -11.21
CA LEU A 10 9.91 -2.71 -10.36
C LEU A 10 9.31 -1.30 -10.43
N ALA A 11 8.88 -0.85 -11.61
CA ALA A 11 8.22 0.45 -11.76
C ALA A 11 6.87 0.51 -11.00
N LEU A 12 6.06 -0.56 -11.11
CA LEU A 12 4.80 -0.68 -10.38
C LEU A 12 5.03 -0.74 -8.85
N ARG A 13 5.98 -1.55 -8.40
CA ARG A 13 6.38 -1.66 -7.00
C ARG A 13 6.92 -0.35 -6.45
N THR A 14 7.77 0.35 -7.20
CA THR A 14 8.34 1.63 -6.80
C THR A 14 7.24 2.66 -6.60
N ARG A 15 6.24 2.69 -7.48
CA ARG A 15 5.05 3.53 -7.28
C ARG A 15 4.27 3.10 -6.05
N LEU A 16 4.00 1.81 -5.85
CA LEU A 16 3.27 1.34 -4.66
C LEU A 16 3.96 1.78 -3.35
N ARG A 17 5.28 1.81 -3.32
CA ARG A 17 6.05 2.27 -2.15
C ARG A 17 5.87 3.75 -1.82
N THR A 18 5.39 4.58 -2.75
CA THR A 18 5.04 5.98 -2.48
C THR A 18 3.62 6.14 -1.93
N LEU A 19 2.93 5.04 -1.61
CA LEU A 19 1.58 5.08 -1.05
C LEU A 19 1.57 5.88 0.27
N ALA A 20 0.72 6.90 0.31
CA ALA A 20 0.31 7.60 1.51
C ALA A 20 -1.20 7.45 1.66
N VAL A 21 -1.65 6.80 2.73
CA VAL A 21 -3.06 6.60 3.06
C VAL A 21 -3.59 7.82 3.80
N CYS A 22 -2.86 8.27 4.81
CA CYS A 22 -3.14 9.49 5.57
C CYS A 22 -1.88 10.07 6.19
N THR A 23 -1.93 11.36 6.52
CA THR A 23 -0.83 12.08 7.16
C THR A 23 -1.38 13.23 8.00
N THR A 24 -0.72 13.52 9.12
CA THR A 24 -0.97 14.76 9.87
C THR A 24 -0.37 15.99 9.18
N GLY A 25 0.50 15.79 8.18
CA GLY A 25 1.47 16.80 7.77
C GLY A 25 2.46 17.14 8.89
N SER A 26 3.29 18.14 8.64
CA SER A 26 4.16 18.73 9.67
C SER A 26 3.29 19.55 10.62
N THR A 27 3.26 19.18 11.89
CA THR A 27 2.45 19.86 12.92
C THR A 27 3.10 19.73 14.29
N THR A 28 2.45 20.29 15.31
CA THR A 28 2.88 20.17 16.70
C THR A 28 2.30 18.91 17.31
N LEU A 29 3.16 17.93 17.60
CA LEU A 29 2.79 16.65 18.20
C LEU A 29 3.63 16.40 19.45
N GLU A 30 3.06 15.71 20.41
CA GLU A 30 3.76 15.13 21.56
C GLU A 30 3.72 13.61 21.52
N ALA A 31 4.73 12.96 22.08
CA ALA A 31 4.73 11.52 22.31
C ALA A 31 4.37 11.24 23.76
N THR A 32 3.36 10.41 23.98
CA THR A 32 2.97 9.91 25.30
C THR A 32 3.47 8.48 25.46
N ALA A 33 3.43 7.90 26.67
CA ALA A 33 3.90 6.54 26.89
C ALA A 33 3.19 5.48 26.00
N THR A 34 1.99 5.79 25.51
CA THR A 34 1.12 4.88 24.75
C THR A 34 0.87 5.32 23.31
N GLY A 35 1.46 6.42 22.85
CA GLY A 35 1.31 6.90 21.48
C GLY A 35 1.58 8.37 21.30
N TYR A 36 0.64 9.08 20.67
CA TYR A 36 0.80 10.46 20.23
C TYR A 36 -0.42 11.31 20.55
N GLN A 37 -0.19 12.59 20.83
CA GLN A 37 -1.23 13.55 21.10
C GLN A 37 -0.94 14.88 20.41
N ARG A 38 -2.01 15.66 20.20
CA ARG A 38 -1.92 17.03 19.69
C ARG A 38 -2.94 17.94 20.36
N GLY A 39 -2.61 19.23 20.42
CA GLY A 39 -3.51 20.25 20.99
C GLY A 39 -4.61 20.72 20.02
N THR A 40 -4.39 20.63 18.71
CA THR A 40 -5.32 21.11 17.67
C THR A 40 -5.38 20.14 16.48
N GLY A 41 -6.52 20.12 15.77
CA GLY A 41 -6.79 19.18 14.66
C GLY A 41 -7.51 17.90 15.12
N SER A 42 -7.78 16.97 14.19
CA SER A 42 -8.52 15.72 14.45
C SER A 42 -7.94 14.51 13.72
N PHE A 43 -7.41 13.49 14.43
CA PHE A 43 -6.72 12.35 13.78
C PHE A 43 -7.73 11.55 12.97
N LEU A 44 -8.97 11.52 13.43
CA LEU A 44 -10.10 10.99 12.69
C LEU A 44 -10.33 11.74 11.38
N ALA A 45 -10.24 13.09 11.39
CA ALA A 45 -10.40 13.91 10.19
C ALA A 45 -9.24 13.76 9.20
N ASP A 46 -8.01 13.58 9.72
CA ASP A 46 -6.84 13.28 8.90
C ASP A 46 -6.91 11.86 8.29
N GLY A 47 -7.83 11.01 8.77
CA GLY A 47 -8.09 9.70 8.20
C GLY A 47 -7.44 8.52 8.94
N PHE A 48 -6.84 8.74 10.11
CA PHE A 48 -6.31 7.66 10.94
C PHE A 48 -7.43 6.79 11.52
N ALA A 49 -7.17 5.50 11.64
CA ALA A 49 -8.08 4.50 12.21
C ALA A 49 -7.28 3.40 12.90
N ALA A 50 -7.91 2.69 13.84
CA ALA A 50 -7.31 1.51 14.46
C ALA A 50 -6.96 0.46 13.38
N GLY A 51 -5.84 -0.24 13.57
CA GLY A 51 -5.36 -1.29 12.67
C GLY A 51 -4.42 -0.80 11.56
N MET A 52 -4.28 0.51 11.40
CA MET A 52 -3.26 1.09 10.52
C MET A 52 -1.88 1.05 11.17
N GLU A 53 -0.83 0.92 10.36
CA GLU A 53 0.55 1.08 10.81
C GLU A 53 1.03 2.52 10.55
N VAL A 54 1.40 3.22 11.62
CA VAL A 54 1.88 4.60 11.56
C VAL A 54 3.40 4.67 11.59
N THR A 55 3.96 5.54 10.75
CA THR A 55 5.38 5.91 10.72
C THR A 55 5.55 7.32 11.30
N PRO A 56 6.17 7.46 12.48
CA PRO A 56 6.45 8.75 13.09
C PRO A 56 7.75 9.37 12.56
N ALA A 57 7.77 10.70 12.44
CA ALA A 57 8.95 11.48 12.06
C ALA A 57 9.09 12.74 12.94
N GLY A 58 10.33 13.14 13.22
CA GLY A 58 10.65 14.28 14.11
C GLY A 58 10.61 13.96 15.61
N PHE A 59 10.54 12.68 15.96
CA PHE A 59 10.63 12.16 17.34
C PHE A 59 11.98 11.46 17.54
N ALA A 60 12.40 11.28 18.79
CA ALA A 60 13.59 10.49 19.11
C ALA A 60 13.43 9.02 18.69
N THR A 61 12.22 8.47 18.81
CA THR A 61 11.87 7.13 18.32
C THR A 61 11.00 7.22 17.08
N THR A 62 11.55 6.78 15.94
CA THR A 62 10.86 6.76 14.63
C THR A 62 10.32 5.38 14.24
N ALA A 63 10.35 4.41 15.17
CA ALA A 63 9.85 3.06 14.92
C ALA A 63 8.36 3.07 14.54
N ARG A 64 7.95 2.19 13.63
CA ARG A 64 6.54 2.04 13.27
C ARG A 64 5.71 1.48 14.42
N GLY A 65 4.40 1.70 14.40
CA GLY A 65 3.48 1.17 15.41
C GLY A 65 2.09 0.94 14.84
N THR A 66 1.39 -0.08 15.33
CA THR A 66 -0.01 -0.35 14.92
C THR A 66 -0.96 0.44 15.81
N ILE A 67 -1.88 1.19 15.22
CA ILE A 67 -2.89 1.99 15.95
C ILE A 67 -3.89 1.06 16.62
N THR A 68 -4.10 1.23 17.92
CA THR A 68 -5.06 0.44 18.70
C THR A 68 -6.33 1.24 19.04
N ALA A 69 -6.21 2.57 19.15
CA ALA A 69 -7.34 3.47 19.35
C ALA A 69 -7.03 4.85 18.78
N VAL A 70 -8.07 5.55 18.32
CA VAL A 70 -7.95 6.90 17.79
C VAL A 70 -9.13 7.76 18.24
N SER A 71 -8.82 8.98 18.68
CA SER A 71 -9.77 10.06 18.90
C SER A 71 -9.31 11.29 18.11
N ALA A 72 -10.00 12.43 18.24
CA ALA A 72 -9.58 13.64 17.54
C ALA A 72 -8.14 14.07 17.92
N THR A 73 -7.81 14.05 19.21
CA THR A 73 -6.56 14.61 19.71
C THR A 73 -5.58 13.57 20.24
N VAL A 74 -5.99 12.31 20.36
CA VAL A 74 -5.15 11.23 20.90
C VAL A 74 -5.13 10.03 19.93
N LEU A 75 -3.95 9.49 19.69
CA LEU A 75 -3.71 8.30 18.89
C LEU A 75 -2.88 7.32 19.71
N THR A 76 -3.47 6.17 20.05
CA THR A 76 -2.83 5.11 20.83
C THR A 76 -2.31 4.03 19.89
N ILE A 77 -1.12 3.51 20.19
CA ILE A 77 -0.46 2.47 19.40
C ILE A 77 -0.03 1.29 20.27
N ALA A 78 0.16 0.14 19.64
CA ALA A 78 0.83 -0.99 20.23
C ALA A 78 2.35 -0.71 20.36
N GLY A 79 2.91 -1.13 21.48
CA GLY A 79 4.30 -0.84 21.84
C GLY A 79 4.46 0.56 22.44
N GLY A 80 5.09 0.64 23.61
CA GLY A 80 5.28 1.90 24.31
C GLY A 80 6.15 2.90 23.54
N ARG A 81 6.08 4.18 23.94
CA ARG A 81 6.91 5.25 23.38
C ARG A 81 7.65 5.99 24.47
N THR A 82 8.84 6.46 24.13
CA THR A 82 9.53 7.45 24.94
C THR A 82 8.70 8.73 24.95
N VAL A 83 8.39 9.22 26.14
CA VAL A 83 7.61 10.45 26.31
C VAL A 83 8.45 11.63 25.82
N GLU A 84 7.84 12.48 24.98
CA GLU A 84 8.46 13.69 24.46
C GLU A 84 7.43 14.82 24.46
N ALA A 85 7.78 15.97 25.06
CA ALA A 85 6.95 17.16 25.07
C ALA A 85 6.61 17.63 23.65
N ALA A 86 5.50 18.34 23.49
CA ALA A 86 5.03 18.86 22.21
C ALA A 86 6.10 19.69 21.49
N ALA A 87 6.34 19.38 20.21
CA ALA A 87 7.25 20.13 19.35
C ALA A 87 6.70 20.20 17.92
N SER A 88 6.98 21.31 17.23
CA SER A 88 6.66 21.50 15.82
C SER A 88 7.60 20.68 14.91
N GLY A 89 7.25 20.55 13.63
CA GLY A 89 8.07 19.80 12.68
C GLY A 89 7.87 18.28 12.71
N ARG A 90 6.94 17.79 13.54
CA ARG A 90 6.63 16.37 13.71
C ARG A 90 5.51 15.94 12.79
N SER A 91 5.55 14.69 12.34
CA SER A 91 4.48 14.13 11.52
C SER A 91 4.26 12.66 11.79
N LEU A 92 3.03 12.21 11.53
CA LEU A 92 2.64 10.81 11.49
C LEU A 92 2.14 10.53 10.08
N THR A 93 2.60 9.44 9.48
CA THR A 93 2.15 9.00 8.15
C THR A 93 1.74 7.54 8.18
N VAL A 94 0.64 7.20 7.52
CA VAL A 94 0.27 5.81 7.20
C VAL A 94 0.53 5.60 5.73
N GLY A 95 1.29 4.57 5.40
CA GLY A 95 1.60 4.19 4.02
C GLY A 95 1.38 2.71 3.80
N LEU A 96 2.23 2.11 2.96
CA LEU A 96 2.28 0.66 2.82
C LEU A 96 2.74 0.01 4.13
N PRO A 97 2.14 -1.13 4.56
CA PRO A 97 2.65 -1.90 5.68
C PRO A 97 4.13 -2.23 5.53
N ALA A 98 4.88 -2.26 6.63
CA ALA A 98 6.30 -2.62 6.61
C ALA A 98 6.50 -4.09 6.21
N LEU A 99 5.59 -4.96 6.63
CA LEU A 99 5.56 -6.36 6.24
C LEU A 99 4.92 -6.51 4.86
N MET A 100 5.76 -6.74 3.85
CA MET A 100 5.33 -6.99 2.48
C MET A 100 5.92 -8.30 1.96
N GLY A 101 5.06 -9.19 1.48
CA GLY A 101 5.42 -10.38 0.73
C GLY A 101 5.60 -10.01 -0.74
N TRP A 102 6.85 -9.89 -1.17
CA TRP A 102 7.18 -9.69 -2.57
C TRP A 102 7.20 -11.03 -3.31
N GLU A 103 7.03 -10.99 -4.63
CA GLU A 103 7.11 -12.20 -5.44
C GLU A 103 8.42 -12.97 -5.17
N ASN A 104 8.31 -14.28 -5.00
CA ASN A 104 9.41 -15.20 -4.65
C ASN A 104 10.06 -14.96 -3.28
N VAL A 105 9.47 -14.12 -2.41
CA VAL A 105 9.94 -13.91 -1.04
C VAL A 105 8.89 -14.42 -0.07
N ARG A 106 9.26 -15.45 0.72
CA ARG A 106 8.38 -15.97 1.76
C ARG A 106 8.19 -14.92 2.86
N LEU A 107 6.96 -14.49 3.07
CA LEU A 107 6.57 -13.69 4.22
C LEU A 107 6.06 -14.61 5.35
N VAL A 108 6.39 -14.26 6.59
CA VAL A 108 5.77 -14.84 7.78
C VAL A 108 4.98 -13.74 8.48
N PRO A 109 3.65 -13.80 8.48
CA PRO A 109 2.82 -12.81 9.17
C PRO A 109 3.12 -12.74 10.67
N VAL A 110 3.01 -11.54 11.24
CA VAL A 110 3.15 -11.28 12.67
C VAL A 110 1.78 -10.92 13.24
N ALA A 111 1.39 -11.60 14.32
CA ALA A 111 0.11 -11.35 14.97
C ALA A 111 -0.03 -9.87 15.39
N GLY A 112 -1.19 -9.27 15.10
CA GLY A 112 -1.49 -7.88 15.45
C GLY A 112 -0.82 -6.82 14.57
N GLN A 113 -0.07 -7.20 13.52
CA GLN A 113 0.51 -6.26 12.56
C GLN A 113 -0.14 -6.40 11.18
N PRO A 114 -0.54 -5.30 10.53
CA PRO A 114 -0.97 -5.35 9.14
C PRO A 114 0.18 -5.78 8.24
N TYR A 115 -0.14 -6.47 7.15
CA TYR A 115 0.83 -6.83 6.13
C TYR A 115 0.21 -6.76 4.73
N GLY A 116 1.03 -6.84 3.70
CA GLY A 116 0.54 -6.96 2.33
C GLY A 116 1.33 -7.99 1.53
N GLU A 117 0.77 -8.35 0.38
CA GLU A 117 1.40 -9.23 -0.60
C GLU A 117 1.26 -8.62 -1.99
N GLU A 118 2.28 -8.83 -2.81
CA GLU A 118 2.30 -8.46 -4.22
C GLU A 118 2.28 -9.72 -5.09
N GLU A 119 1.47 -9.69 -6.14
CA GLU A 119 1.50 -10.67 -7.21
C GLU A 119 1.52 -9.96 -8.57
N PHE A 120 2.48 -10.31 -9.40
CA PHE A 120 2.63 -9.79 -10.75
C PHE A 120 2.16 -10.82 -11.77
N VAL A 121 1.00 -10.57 -12.37
CA VAL A 121 0.38 -11.48 -13.34
C VAL A 121 0.63 -10.96 -14.75
N LEU A 122 1.39 -11.73 -15.52
CA LEU A 122 1.62 -11.49 -16.94
C LEU A 122 0.39 -11.90 -17.75
N GLY A 123 0.04 -11.10 -18.75
CA GLY A 123 -0.93 -11.45 -19.77
C GLY A 123 -0.26 -11.67 -21.13
N ALA A 124 -1.08 -11.81 -22.17
CA ALA A 124 -0.60 -12.06 -23.52
C ALA A 124 -0.09 -10.77 -24.19
N GLY A 125 1.03 -10.89 -24.91
CA GLY A 125 1.51 -9.87 -25.84
C GLY A 125 0.89 -10.04 -27.23
N ARG A 126 0.66 -8.93 -27.94
CA ARG A 126 0.21 -8.92 -29.34
C ARG A 126 0.90 -7.83 -30.15
N ALA A 127 1.11 -8.08 -31.44
CA ALA A 127 1.50 -7.04 -32.39
C ALA A 127 0.31 -6.13 -32.70
N ARG A 128 0.55 -4.82 -32.73
CA ARG A 128 -0.41 -3.79 -33.16
C ARG A 128 -0.23 -3.40 -34.62
N THR A 129 0.99 -3.52 -35.15
CA THR A 129 1.30 -3.15 -36.54
C THR A 129 1.96 -4.31 -37.29
N PHE A 130 1.88 -4.24 -38.61
CA PHE A 130 2.54 -5.15 -39.56
C PHE A 130 3.59 -4.36 -40.37
N PRO A 131 4.71 -4.94 -40.82
CA PRO A 131 5.19 -6.32 -40.61
C PRO A 131 5.64 -6.58 -39.16
N ALA A 132 5.93 -7.85 -38.81
CA ALA A 132 6.36 -8.24 -37.46
C ALA A 132 7.74 -7.66 -37.08
N ALA A 133 8.58 -7.38 -38.08
CA ALA A 133 9.78 -6.58 -37.94
C ALA A 133 9.39 -5.10 -37.76
N ASP A 134 9.91 -4.45 -36.72
CA ASP A 134 9.56 -3.08 -36.31
C ASP A 134 8.09 -2.90 -35.87
N ALA A 135 7.39 -3.99 -35.57
CA ALA A 135 6.02 -3.93 -35.06
C ALA A 135 5.97 -3.20 -33.71
N SER A 136 4.98 -2.32 -33.55
CA SER A 136 4.57 -1.90 -32.22
C SER A 136 3.90 -3.09 -31.53
N MET A 137 4.34 -3.41 -30.33
CA MET A 137 3.87 -4.51 -29.52
C MET A 137 3.10 -3.96 -28.32
N GLU A 138 2.04 -4.65 -27.93
CA GLU A 138 1.27 -4.38 -26.72
C GLU A 138 1.28 -5.63 -25.83
N GLU A 139 1.70 -5.49 -24.58
CA GLU A 139 1.54 -6.52 -23.54
C GLU A 139 0.62 -5.98 -22.44
N THR A 140 -0.20 -6.84 -21.87
CA THR A 140 -1.12 -6.46 -20.79
C THR A 140 -0.99 -7.43 -19.63
N GLY A 141 -1.42 -7.04 -18.45
CA GLY A 141 -1.45 -7.91 -17.29
C GLY A 141 -2.11 -7.25 -16.09
N PHE A 142 -1.97 -7.89 -14.93
CA PHE A 142 -2.45 -7.37 -13.66
C PHE A 142 -1.30 -7.25 -12.66
N TYR A 143 -1.34 -6.19 -11.89
CA TYR A 143 -0.55 -6.02 -10.68
C TYR A 143 -1.51 -6.10 -9.51
N VAL A 144 -1.40 -7.15 -8.72
CA VAL A 144 -2.36 -7.47 -7.67
C VAL A 144 -1.71 -7.19 -6.33
N VAL A 145 -2.35 -6.34 -5.54
CA VAL A 145 -1.92 -6.02 -4.17
C VAL A 145 -2.96 -6.54 -3.20
N ARG A 146 -2.58 -7.46 -2.33
CA ARG A 146 -3.43 -7.94 -1.23
C ARG A 146 -3.00 -7.25 0.04
N LEU A 147 -3.95 -6.62 0.73
CA LEU A 147 -3.72 -5.97 2.02
C LEU A 147 -4.46 -6.78 3.08
N TYR A 148 -3.78 -7.05 4.18
CA TYR A 148 -4.30 -7.83 5.30
C TYR A 148 -4.33 -6.94 6.55
N GLY A 149 -5.54 -6.74 7.07
CA GLY A 149 -5.77 -5.98 8.30
C GLY A 149 -5.65 -6.87 9.52
N PRO A 150 -5.16 -6.34 10.67
CA PRO A 150 -5.01 -7.10 11.89
C PRO A 150 -6.36 -7.62 12.42
N GLU A 151 -6.30 -8.76 13.10
CA GLU A 151 -7.45 -9.44 13.66
C GLU A 151 -8.23 -8.58 14.67
N GLY A 152 -9.57 -8.61 14.59
CA GLY A 152 -10.45 -7.97 15.57
C GLY A 152 -10.47 -6.44 15.53
N VAL A 153 -9.93 -5.85 14.45
CA VAL A 153 -9.86 -4.39 14.28
C VAL A 153 -10.83 -3.91 13.19
N ASP A 154 -11.18 -2.62 13.22
CA ASP A 154 -12.07 -1.96 12.28
C ASP A 154 -11.61 -2.15 10.81
N VAL A 155 -12.44 -2.83 10.02
CA VAL A 155 -12.21 -3.09 8.59
C VAL A 155 -12.20 -1.81 7.74
N THR A 156 -12.69 -0.69 8.27
CA THR A 156 -12.66 0.61 7.60
C THR A 156 -11.23 1.06 7.33
N ALA A 157 -10.28 0.74 8.23
CA ALA A 157 -8.88 1.04 8.02
C ALA A 157 -8.32 0.34 6.77
N LEU A 158 -8.62 -0.95 6.65
CA LEU A 158 -8.20 -1.76 5.51
C LEU A 158 -8.83 -1.26 4.21
N ARG A 159 -10.11 -0.87 4.25
CA ARG A 159 -10.79 -0.31 3.08
C ARG A 159 -10.15 1.01 2.64
N ARG A 160 -9.82 1.90 3.57
CA ARG A 160 -9.12 3.17 3.27
C ARG A 160 -7.76 2.92 2.61
N SER A 161 -6.98 1.96 3.09
CA SER A 161 -5.71 1.59 2.46
C SER A 161 -5.92 1.09 1.02
N ALA A 162 -6.95 0.28 0.78
CA ALA A 162 -7.28 -0.18 -0.57
C ALA A 162 -7.74 0.95 -1.50
N ASP A 163 -8.56 1.88 -1.01
CA ASP A 163 -9.00 3.04 -1.77
C ASP A 163 -7.82 3.98 -2.09
N ALA A 164 -6.87 4.13 -1.17
CA ALA A 164 -5.63 4.88 -1.41
C ALA A 164 -4.75 4.22 -2.48
N VAL A 165 -4.65 2.88 -2.52
CA VAL A 165 -3.98 2.15 -3.60
C VAL A 165 -4.71 2.38 -4.93
N GLN A 166 -6.04 2.30 -4.95
CA GLN A 166 -6.82 2.58 -6.16
C GLN A 166 -6.57 4.01 -6.69
N ALA A 167 -6.56 5.01 -5.79
CA ALA A 167 -6.28 6.40 -6.13
C ALA A 167 -4.85 6.60 -6.66
N LEU A 168 -3.86 5.94 -6.05
CA LEU A 168 -2.47 5.96 -6.48
C LEU A 168 -2.29 5.43 -7.91
N PHE A 169 -3.08 4.43 -8.30
CA PHE A 169 -3.02 3.81 -9.62
C PHE A 169 -4.20 4.21 -10.52
N LYS A 170 -4.65 5.47 -10.49
CA LYS A 170 -5.74 5.94 -11.37
C LYS A 170 -5.55 5.51 -12.84
N ALA A 171 -6.65 5.13 -13.49
CA ALA A 171 -6.67 4.77 -14.90
C ALA A 171 -5.94 5.81 -15.78
N GLY A 172 -5.08 5.34 -16.69
CA GLY A 172 -4.27 6.21 -17.56
C GLY A 172 -2.98 6.75 -16.94
N THR A 173 -2.67 6.43 -15.68
CA THR A 173 -1.38 6.78 -15.06
C THR A 173 -0.22 6.18 -15.85
N ALA A 174 0.66 7.03 -16.37
CA ALA A 174 1.91 6.62 -17.01
C ALA A 174 3.01 6.37 -15.97
N LEU A 175 3.83 5.36 -16.23
CA LEU A 175 4.95 4.95 -15.39
C LEU A 175 6.23 4.93 -16.24
N VAL A 176 7.31 5.45 -15.67
CA VAL A 176 8.60 5.50 -16.33
C VAL A 176 9.33 4.19 -16.06
N ILE A 177 9.70 3.47 -17.12
CA ILE A 177 10.55 2.28 -17.05
C ILE A 177 11.92 2.60 -17.66
N ALA A 178 11.92 3.02 -18.93
CA ALA A 178 13.09 3.39 -19.71
C ALA A 178 12.66 4.25 -20.91
N THR A 179 13.61 4.90 -21.57
CA THR A 179 13.36 5.69 -22.77
C THR A 179 12.76 4.82 -23.89
N GLY A 180 11.61 5.21 -24.43
CA GLY A 180 10.96 4.50 -25.55
C GLY A 180 10.04 3.33 -25.18
N VAL A 181 9.83 3.05 -23.89
CA VAL A 181 8.89 2.02 -23.41
C VAL A 181 7.77 2.66 -22.60
N GLY A 182 6.53 2.56 -23.10
CA GLY A 182 5.36 3.16 -22.48
C GLY A 182 4.62 2.18 -21.57
N LEU A 183 4.84 2.26 -20.26
CA LEU A 183 4.00 1.57 -19.27
C LEU A 183 2.91 2.50 -18.76
N ARG A 184 1.69 1.99 -18.71
CA ARG A 184 0.56 2.70 -18.12
C ARG A 184 -0.44 1.79 -17.43
N VAL A 185 -1.11 2.33 -16.43
CA VAL A 185 -2.37 1.74 -15.96
C VAL A 185 -3.39 1.87 -17.09
N ARG A 186 -4.11 0.78 -17.39
CA ARG A 186 -5.11 0.76 -18.44
C ARG A 186 -6.15 1.88 -18.22
N SER A 187 -6.53 2.54 -19.32
CA SER A 187 -7.55 3.60 -19.31
C SER A 187 -8.96 3.05 -19.51
N ASP A 188 -9.07 1.87 -20.12
CA ASP A 188 -10.32 1.17 -20.43
C ASP A 188 -10.84 0.33 -19.27
N VAL A 189 -9.97 -0.06 -18.34
CA VAL A 189 -10.32 -0.79 -17.12
C VAL A 189 -9.66 -0.10 -15.95
N ALA A 190 -10.45 0.41 -15.01
CA ALA A 190 -9.93 1.03 -13.80
C ALA A 190 -9.42 -0.04 -12.81
N PRO A 191 -8.48 0.29 -11.91
CA PRO A 191 -8.20 -0.59 -10.78
C PRO A 191 -9.44 -0.76 -9.91
N VAL A 192 -9.67 -1.99 -9.46
CA VAL A 192 -10.85 -2.34 -8.67
C VAL A 192 -10.42 -3.00 -7.36
N PRO A 193 -10.77 -2.42 -6.21
CA PRO A 193 -10.65 -3.09 -4.92
C PRO A 193 -11.79 -4.10 -4.74
N SER A 194 -11.47 -5.30 -4.26
CA SER A 194 -12.44 -6.31 -3.87
C SER A 194 -13.26 -5.85 -2.65
N PRO A 195 -14.39 -6.52 -2.36
CA PRO A 195 -14.99 -6.46 -1.03
C PRO A 195 -13.97 -6.92 0.03
N VAL A 196 -14.14 -6.46 1.26
CA VAL A 196 -13.42 -7.01 2.41
C VAL A 196 -13.87 -8.46 2.60
N ARG A 197 -12.93 -9.40 2.67
CA ARG A 197 -13.21 -10.80 2.96
C ARG A 197 -12.55 -11.16 4.29
N PHE A 198 -13.29 -11.84 5.15
CA PHE A 198 -12.73 -12.41 6.37
C PHE A 198 -12.14 -13.78 6.04
N LEU A 199 -10.90 -14.00 6.45
CA LEU A 199 -10.20 -15.26 6.26
C LEU A 199 -10.25 -16.06 7.56
N ALA A 200 -10.50 -17.36 7.43
CA ALA A 200 -10.00 -18.31 8.42
C ALA A 200 -8.48 -18.33 8.31
N ASP A 201 -7.78 -18.45 9.44
CA ASP A 201 -6.32 -18.36 9.55
C ASP A 201 -5.57 -18.98 8.35
N PRO A 202 -4.83 -18.18 7.55
CA PRO A 202 -4.07 -18.69 6.40
C PRO A 202 -2.92 -19.63 6.77
N ALA A 203 -2.56 -19.75 8.06
CA ALA A 203 -1.51 -20.65 8.55
C ALA A 203 -2.02 -22.03 9.04
N GLY A 204 -3.33 -22.32 8.95
CA GLY A 204 -3.89 -23.62 9.34
C GLY A 204 -3.83 -23.90 10.85
N ARG A 205 -3.70 -22.87 11.70
CA ARG A 205 -3.78 -23.03 13.16
C ARG A 205 -5.24 -22.91 13.56
N ALA A 206 -5.69 -23.86 14.39
CA ALA A 206 -7.08 -23.92 14.83
C ALA A 206 -7.48 -22.63 15.56
N ALA A 207 -8.61 -22.05 15.14
CA ALA A 207 -9.40 -21.03 15.83
C ALA A 207 -8.62 -19.81 16.38
N SER A 208 -8.17 -18.94 15.49
CA SER A 208 -8.08 -17.50 15.78
C SER A 208 -9.09 -16.76 14.89
N PRO A 209 -9.89 -15.82 15.41
CA PRO A 209 -10.65 -14.89 14.57
C PRO A 209 -9.78 -14.32 13.42
N GLY A 210 -10.34 -14.03 12.25
CA GLY A 210 -10.68 -12.64 11.98
C GLY A 210 -9.64 -11.78 11.25
N TRP A 211 -8.68 -12.34 10.49
CA TRP A 211 -7.95 -11.52 9.50
C TRP A 211 -8.92 -11.07 8.41
N ALA A 212 -8.83 -9.80 8.02
CA ALA A 212 -9.57 -9.26 6.89
C ALA A 212 -8.60 -9.01 5.73
N VAL A 213 -9.02 -9.35 4.50
CA VAL A 213 -8.24 -9.11 3.29
C VAL A 213 -9.03 -8.24 2.31
N VAL A 214 -8.33 -7.31 1.67
CA VAL A 214 -8.81 -6.61 0.46
C VAL A 214 -7.76 -6.77 -0.62
N THR A 215 -8.21 -7.17 -1.81
CA THR A 215 -7.35 -7.31 -2.99
C THR A 215 -7.62 -6.15 -3.94
N VAL A 216 -6.58 -5.44 -4.37
CA VAL A 216 -6.68 -4.40 -5.39
C VAL A 216 -6.01 -4.91 -6.66
N SER A 217 -6.80 -5.08 -7.72
CA SER A 217 -6.30 -5.50 -9.02
C SER A 217 -6.06 -4.29 -9.90
N ILE A 218 -4.80 -4.07 -10.31
CA ILE A 218 -4.38 -2.92 -11.11
C ILE A 218 -4.03 -3.42 -12.53
N PRO A 219 -4.89 -3.16 -13.53
CA PRO A 219 -4.62 -3.56 -14.90
C PRO A 219 -3.57 -2.64 -15.54
N TRP A 220 -2.54 -3.23 -16.12
CA TRP A 220 -1.47 -2.47 -16.79
C TRP A 220 -1.37 -2.83 -18.28
N ARG A 221 -0.84 -1.89 -19.06
CA ARG A 221 -0.52 -2.04 -20.48
C ARG A 221 0.88 -1.50 -20.74
N LEU A 222 1.66 -2.27 -21.47
CA LEU A 222 2.98 -1.93 -21.94
C LEU A 222 2.97 -1.79 -23.46
N GLU A 223 3.56 -0.73 -23.98
CA GLU A 223 3.80 -0.53 -25.40
C GLU A 223 5.29 -0.38 -25.68
N TYR A 224 5.80 -1.11 -26.68
CA TYR A 224 7.21 -1.12 -27.08
C TYR A 224 7.34 -1.44 -28.57
N SER A 225 8.50 -1.16 -29.18
CA SER A 225 8.81 -1.55 -30.56
C SER A 225 9.61 -2.85 -30.60
N ASN A 226 9.25 -3.74 -31.52
CA ASN A 226 9.98 -4.96 -31.80
C ASN A 226 11.05 -4.70 -32.87
N THR A 227 12.21 -4.19 -32.44
CA THR A 227 13.42 -4.16 -33.28
C THR A 227 14.14 -5.49 -33.30
#